data_AF-A0A925GUX2-F1
#
_entry.id   AF-A0A925GUX2-F1
#
_cell.length_a   1.000
_cell.length_b   1.000
_cell.length_c   1.000
_cell.angle_alpha   90.00
_cell.angle_beta   90.00
_cell.angle_gamma   90.00
#
_symmetry.space_group_name_H-M   'P 1'
#
loop_
_entity.id
_entity.type
_entity.pdbx_description
1 polymer ?
#
loop_
_entity_poly.entity_id
_entity_poly.type
_entity_poly.pdbx_seq_one_letter_code
_entity_poly.pdbx_strand_id
1 'polypeptide(L)'
;MKSTFLLIAAVSVTAAQIPDLSQSFQPNAFSGLSTNRDGSMLVFSSPLQLRGVAGQVAWEKIFSWTEKDSVRLLAQRPAGRFSSVHQRTWDGSEPYHLLRPSLSSDGQIVSFVGQKDCSFGTPCAVTVERWETTVRFADGTENKFPGSARLSANGRYALAQSSRLWGVEFSPDVAWVNVRTGQSVVSSLSKLAVSGSRPVADDGSTVRRVPGGFELWRPGFDPFRPTETKPLSGLPNAGPILLSSDARVVITNISSGMVAYDIASGLITPISPSPGEVPLDISEDGSAVLLRDAASYRVFRRDGSGFRDLTFPDSVREIILSGDGKMVFAIVDGSAIVRIEVATGRVSPVVPTTPFGLARTDGPPSGQNVTRGSVLRLISAGDPRFGPEQYLLPGHPATTASFGGQSWPVLASDPNGASVQVPWEAPLDADPNYVQLKLKPANEASPFEAAWILLGVVKVVANFPEWFLTQTSRTTSVLAAHEDFGSLVSPASPARAGEVIHVYGTGFGEVTPVVPTGQPAPGNPLSRVTGDLQCRLGQSGREPLPVEVFFAGLAPGLTGIYQLDLRIPTAVSGPEGRLTCRIEQTIASGQLPTRP
;
A
#
# COMPACT_ATOMS: atom_id res chain seq x y z
N MET A 1 33.47 7.68 -34.53
CA MET A 1 32.12 7.90 -35.12
C MET A 1 31.52 6.56 -35.46
N LYS A 2 30.27 6.34 -35.02
CA LYS A 2 29.28 5.35 -35.49
C LYS A 2 29.64 3.85 -35.41
N SER A 3 29.35 3.22 -34.26
CA SER A 3 28.65 1.91 -34.17
C SER A 3 28.51 1.40 -32.72
N THR A 4 27.93 2.18 -31.80
CA THR A 4 27.63 1.72 -30.41
C THR A 4 26.21 2.10 -29.97
N PHE A 5 25.33 2.39 -30.92
CA PHE A 5 23.93 2.77 -30.68
C PHE A 5 23.00 1.88 -31.52
N LEU A 6 23.01 0.55 -31.28
CA LEU A 6 22.03 -0.37 -31.87
C LEU A 6 21.96 -1.75 -31.21
N LEU A 7 22.16 -1.81 -29.88
CA LEU A 7 21.99 -3.05 -29.09
C LEU A 7 21.28 -2.81 -27.74
N ILE A 8 20.33 -1.87 -27.71
CA ILE A 8 19.42 -1.62 -26.56
C ILE A 8 17.95 -1.75 -27.00
N ALA A 9 17.66 -2.41 -28.13
CA ALA A 9 16.31 -2.50 -28.70
C ALA A 9 15.84 -3.93 -29.02
N ALA A 10 16.48 -4.97 -28.48
CA ALA A 10 16.10 -6.35 -28.76
C ALA A 10 16.35 -7.32 -27.59
N VAL A 11 15.78 -7.03 -26.42
CA VAL A 11 15.42 -8.05 -25.40
C VAL A 11 14.12 -7.61 -24.73
N SER A 12 13.04 -7.62 -25.51
CA SER A 12 11.67 -7.55 -25.00
C SER A 12 11.19 -8.99 -24.85
N VAL A 13 11.60 -9.66 -23.78
CA VAL A 13 11.01 -10.93 -23.35
C VAL A 13 10.56 -10.75 -21.91
N THR A 14 9.26 -10.79 -21.74
CA THR A 14 8.50 -10.77 -20.50
C THR A 14 9.12 -11.71 -19.46
N ALA A 15 9.72 -11.13 -18.42
CA ALA A 15 9.88 -11.82 -17.16
C ALA A 15 8.46 -12.21 -16.69
N ALA A 16 8.23 -13.51 -16.49
CA ALA A 16 7.05 -13.96 -15.76
C ALA A 16 6.97 -13.16 -14.45
N GLN A 17 5.77 -12.69 -14.13
CA GLN A 17 5.47 -11.90 -12.93
C GLN A 17 5.94 -12.64 -11.66
N ILE A 18 7.19 -12.43 -11.28
CA ILE A 18 7.59 -12.36 -9.89
C ILE A 18 7.10 -10.96 -9.46
N PRO A 19 6.20 -10.81 -8.48
CA PRO A 19 5.84 -9.49 -8.00
C PRO A 19 7.14 -8.78 -7.59
N ASP A 20 7.39 -7.69 -8.30
CA ASP A 20 8.56 -6.82 -8.24
C ASP A 20 8.98 -6.55 -6.78
N LEU A 21 10.20 -6.96 -6.44
CA LEU A 21 10.83 -6.78 -5.12
C LEU A 21 11.17 -5.30 -4.82
N SER A 22 10.79 -4.36 -5.70
CA SER A 22 10.90 -2.92 -5.49
C SER A 22 9.57 -2.19 -5.28
N GLN A 23 8.43 -2.90 -5.11
CA GLN A 23 7.17 -2.27 -4.74
C GLN A 23 7.27 -1.58 -3.38
N SER A 24 7.48 -0.26 -3.43
CA SER A 24 7.09 0.67 -2.38
C SER A 24 5.67 0.34 -1.92
N PHE A 25 5.50 0.21 -0.60
CA PHE A 25 4.25 0.08 0.15
C PHE A 25 3.00 0.55 -0.61
N GLN A 26 2.19 -0.39 -1.09
CA GLN A 26 0.83 -0.11 -1.55
C GLN A 26 -0.12 -1.07 -0.83
N PRO A 27 -0.66 -0.70 0.34
CA PRO A 27 -1.62 -1.55 1.02
C PRO A 27 -2.86 -1.73 0.14
N ASN A 28 -3.24 -2.98 -0.11
CA ASN A 28 -4.58 -3.35 -0.52
C ASN A 28 -5.43 -3.55 0.74
N ALA A 29 -6.76 -3.38 0.64
CA ALA A 29 -7.65 -3.65 1.77
C ALA A 29 -7.52 -5.08 2.28
N PHE A 30 -7.31 -6.04 1.37
CA PHE A 30 -7.10 -7.45 1.66
C PHE A 30 -6.01 -7.99 0.72
N SER A 31 -5.23 -8.95 1.20
CA SER A 31 -4.24 -9.65 0.37
C SER A 31 -3.81 -10.99 0.97
N GLY A 32 -3.16 -11.83 0.18
CA GLY A 32 -2.46 -13.03 0.64
C GLY A 32 -3.42 -14.08 1.18
N LEU A 33 -4.43 -14.44 0.40
CA LEU A 33 -5.37 -15.49 0.75
C LEU A 33 -4.66 -16.84 0.93
N SER A 34 -5.06 -17.60 1.94
CA SER A 34 -4.72 -19.02 2.06
C SER A 34 -5.85 -19.76 2.76
N THR A 35 -6.17 -20.96 2.28
CA THR A 35 -7.25 -21.79 2.84
C THR A 35 -6.77 -23.21 3.11
N ASN A 36 -7.56 -23.96 3.89
CA ASN A 36 -7.31 -25.35 4.24
C ASN A 36 -7.92 -26.30 3.19
N ARG A 37 -7.90 -27.61 3.44
CA ARG A 37 -8.32 -28.62 2.46
C ARG A 37 -9.75 -28.44 1.95
N ASP A 38 -10.70 -28.28 2.86
CA ASP A 38 -12.14 -28.22 2.55
C ASP A 38 -12.66 -26.79 2.34
N GLY A 39 -11.79 -25.78 2.51
CA GLY A 39 -12.18 -24.38 2.44
C GLY A 39 -13.09 -23.94 3.59
N SER A 40 -13.06 -24.61 4.75
CA SER A 40 -13.81 -24.19 5.96
C SER A 40 -13.13 -23.04 6.70
N MET A 41 -11.83 -22.84 6.47
CA MET A 41 -11.03 -21.77 7.07
C MET A 41 -10.27 -20.98 6.02
N LEU A 42 -10.31 -19.66 6.13
CA LEU A 42 -9.52 -18.73 5.32
C LEU A 42 -8.63 -17.90 6.24
N VAL A 43 -7.39 -17.67 5.84
CA VAL A 43 -6.52 -16.65 6.45
C VAL A 43 -6.11 -15.65 5.39
N PHE A 44 -5.99 -14.39 5.79
CA PHE A 44 -5.64 -13.29 4.89
C PHE A 44 -4.98 -12.14 5.67
N SER A 45 -4.31 -11.26 4.94
CA SER A 45 -3.67 -10.06 5.47
C SER A 45 -4.52 -8.82 5.18
N SER A 46 -4.59 -7.88 6.13
CA SER A 46 -5.28 -6.60 5.94
C SER A 46 -4.71 -5.50 6.86
N PRO A 47 -4.58 -4.24 6.39
CA PRO A 47 -4.29 -3.09 7.24
C PRO A 47 -5.51 -2.59 8.04
N LEU A 48 -6.72 -3.02 7.68
CA LEU A 48 -7.97 -2.53 8.24
C LEU A 48 -8.16 -2.93 9.70
N GLN A 49 -8.86 -2.10 10.46
CA GLN A 49 -9.23 -2.41 11.84
C GLN A 49 -10.52 -3.22 11.88
N LEU A 50 -10.55 -4.31 12.66
CA LEU A 50 -11.76 -5.06 12.92
C LEU A 50 -12.61 -4.29 13.95
N ARG A 51 -13.90 -4.09 13.68
CA ARG A 51 -14.79 -3.27 14.50
C ARG A 51 -14.83 -3.82 15.93
N GLY A 52 -14.67 -2.94 16.92
CA GLY A 52 -14.67 -3.32 18.33
C GLY A 52 -13.38 -4.00 18.82
N VAL A 53 -12.39 -4.21 17.96
CA VAL A 53 -11.08 -4.74 18.35
C VAL A 53 -10.04 -3.64 18.30
N ALA A 54 -9.42 -3.35 19.45
CA ALA A 54 -8.29 -2.44 19.51
C ALA A 54 -7.11 -3.02 18.72
N GLY A 55 -6.57 -2.23 17.80
CA GLY A 55 -5.46 -2.68 16.97
C GLY A 55 -4.76 -1.50 16.33
N GLN A 56 -3.56 -1.76 15.82
CA GLN A 56 -2.83 -0.78 15.03
C GLN A 56 -3.54 -0.50 13.72
N VAL A 57 -3.29 0.69 13.16
CA VAL A 57 -3.84 1.12 11.88
C VAL A 57 -2.67 1.39 10.94
N ALA A 58 -2.94 1.36 9.64
CA ALA A 58 -1.95 1.46 8.55
C ALA A 58 -1.10 0.23 8.32
N TRP A 59 -0.97 -0.66 9.30
CA TRP A 59 -0.11 -1.84 9.21
C TRP A 59 -0.87 -3.14 9.08
N GLU A 60 -0.34 -4.01 8.23
CA GLU A 60 -0.94 -5.29 7.93
C GLU A 60 -0.93 -6.24 9.12
N LYS A 61 -2.08 -6.88 9.31
CA LYS A 61 -2.38 -7.87 10.36
C LYS A 61 -2.87 -9.13 9.69
N ILE A 62 -2.81 -10.24 10.41
CA ILE A 62 -3.38 -11.51 9.93
C ILE A 62 -4.75 -11.70 10.54
N PHE A 63 -5.72 -11.99 9.69
CA PHE A 63 -7.08 -12.35 10.06
C PHE A 63 -7.37 -13.78 9.64
N SER A 64 -8.26 -14.42 10.38
CA SER A 64 -8.87 -15.69 9.98
C SER A 64 -10.37 -15.53 9.81
N TRP A 65 -10.96 -16.39 8.99
CA TRP A 65 -12.40 -16.52 8.84
C TRP A 65 -12.80 -18.00 8.89
N THR A 66 -13.90 -18.29 9.56
CA THR A 66 -14.66 -19.53 9.42
C THR A 66 -16.15 -19.21 9.33
N GLU A 67 -16.96 -20.12 8.80
CA GLU A 67 -18.42 -19.92 8.75
C GLU A 67 -19.03 -19.67 10.14
N LYS A 68 -18.51 -20.35 11.17
CA LYS A 68 -19.03 -20.27 12.54
C LYS A 68 -18.63 -18.98 13.24
N ASP A 69 -17.37 -18.60 13.10
CA ASP A 69 -16.76 -17.55 13.92
C ASP A 69 -16.64 -16.22 13.19
N SER A 70 -17.03 -16.15 11.91
CA SER A 70 -16.80 -15.01 11.04
C SER A 70 -15.32 -14.59 11.06
N VAL A 71 -15.03 -13.32 10.79
CA VAL A 71 -13.64 -12.81 10.77
C VAL A 71 -13.13 -12.57 12.20
N ARG A 72 -11.91 -13.03 12.50
CA ARG A 72 -11.20 -12.77 13.75
C ARG A 72 -9.77 -12.27 13.49
N LEU A 73 -9.27 -11.43 14.40
CA LEU A 73 -7.86 -11.05 14.42
C LEU A 73 -7.03 -12.25 14.90
N LEU A 74 -6.14 -12.75 14.05
CA LEU A 74 -5.26 -13.87 14.36
C LEU A 74 -3.89 -13.39 14.87
N ALA A 75 -3.30 -12.39 14.22
CA ALA A 75 -2.03 -11.83 14.66
C ALA A 75 -1.90 -10.35 14.33
N GLN A 76 -1.28 -9.60 15.24
CA GLN A 76 -0.78 -8.25 15.03
C GLN A 76 0.53 -8.09 15.81
N ARG A 77 1.40 -7.19 15.37
CA ARG A 77 2.62 -6.82 16.08
C ARG A 77 2.64 -5.31 16.25
N PRO A 78 3.16 -4.77 17.36
CA PRO A 78 3.32 -3.33 17.50
C PRO A 78 4.15 -2.79 16.34
N ALA A 79 3.80 -1.61 15.84
CA ALA A 79 4.63 -0.90 14.87
C ALA A 79 6.08 -0.81 15.38
N GLY A 80 7.04 -1.08 14.50
CA GLY A 80 8.44 -0.92 14.83
C GLY A 80 8.72 0.54 15.21
N ARG A 81 9.53 0.77 16.24
CA ARG A 81 10.06 2.12 16.49
C ARG A 81 11.08 2.44 15.40
N PHE A 82 10.94 3.59 14.76
CA PHE A 82 11.95 4.10 13.85
C PHE A 82 13.21 4.43 14.65
N SER A 83 14.31 3.76 14.33
CA SER A 83 15.61 4.05 14.92
C SER A 83 16.60 4.42 13.83
N SER A 84 17.21 5.59 13.93
CA SER A 84 18.33 5.99 13.08
C SER A 84 19.61 5.36 13.65
N VAL A 85 19.75 4.03 13.58
CA VAL A 85 20.88 3.35 14.26
C VAL A 85 22.22 3.71 13.61
N HIS A 86 22.25 4.00 12.30
CA HIS A 86 23.44 4.48 11.62
C HIS A 86 23.01 5.48 10.57
N GLN A 87 23.66 6.65 10.49
CA GLN A 87 23.36 7.77 9.57
C GLN A 87 23.30 7.42 8.06
N ARG A 88 23.26 6.13 7.68
CA ARG A 88 23.15 5.60 6.31
C ARG A 88 22.19 4.41 6.11
N THR A 89 21.52 3.87 7.14
CA THR A 89 20.51 2.79 7.00
C THR A 89 19.41 2.93 8.05
N TRP A 90 18.14 2.91 7.61
CA TRP A 90 16.96 2.81 8.47
C TRP A 90 16.56 1.33 8.53
N ASP A 91 16.71 0.68 9.68
CA ASP A 91 16.17 -0.65 9.95
C ASP A 91 15.21 -0.61 11.14
N GLY A 92 13.99 -1.12 10.96
CA GLY A 92 13.11 -1.40 12.09
C GLY A 92 13.68 -2.57 12.89
N SER A 93 13.71 -2.46 14.23
CA SER A 93 14.23 -3.54 15.09
C SER A 93 13.38 -4.82 15.00
N GLU A 94 12.09 -4.69 14.72
CA GLU A 94 11.10 -5.77 14.70
C GLU A 94 10.37 -5.87 13.34
N PRO A 95 10.14 -7.08 12.80
CA PRO A 95 9.31 -7.29 11.62
C PRO A 95 7.83 -7.23 12.00
N TYR A 96 7.14 -6.14 11.67
CA TYR A 96 5.79 -5.83 12.18
C TYR A 96 4.67 -5.84 11.13
N HIS A 97 5.00 -5.71 9.84
CA HIS A 97 4.03 -5.82 8.75
C HIS A 97 3.72 -7.28 8.45
N LEU A 98 2.53 -7.74 8.84
CA LEU A 98 2.19 -9.16 8.71
C LEU A 98 1.50 -9.45 7.38
N LEU A 99 2.19 -10.20 6.52
CA LEU A 99 1.84 -10.43 5.13
C LEU A 99 1.87 -11.94 4.80
N ARG A 100 1.32 -12.30 3.63
CA ARG A 100 1.46 -13.62 2.99
C ARG A 100 1.18 -14.81 3.94
N PRO A 101 0.03 -14.86 4.64
CA PRO A 101 -0.25 -15.98 5.49
C PRO A 101 -0.38 -17.28 4.68
N SER A 102 0.03 -18.40 5.26
CA SER A 102 -0.06 -19.74 4.68
C SER A 102 -0.68 -20.68 5.70
N LEU A 103 -1.66 -21.49 5.28
CA LEU A 103 -2.39 -22.41 6.15
C LEU A 103 -2.11 -23.86 5.74
N SER A 104 -1.92 -24.74 6.73
CA SER A 104 -1.86 -26.19 6.51
C SER A 104 -3.23 -26.74 6.09
N SER A 105 -3.21 -27.90 5.43
CA SER A 105 -4.38 -28.66 4.94
C SER A 105 -5.39 -28.94 6.06
N ASP A 106 -4.91 -29.22 7.27
CA ASP A 106 -5.72 -29.50 8.47
C ASP A 106 -6.12 -28.24 9.26
N GLY A 107 -5.67 -27.06 8.85
CA GLY A 107 -5.92 -25.79 9.52
C GLY A 107 -5.23 -25.62 10.89
N GLN A 108 -4.33 -26.52 11.29
CA GLN A 108 -3.69 -26.51 12.60
C GLN A 108 -2.41 -25.66 12.65
N ILE A 109 -1.84 -25.31 11.50
CA ILE A 109 -0.60 -24.56 11.39
C ILE A 109 -0.83 -23.36 10.47
N VAL A 110 -0.54 -22.18 10.99
CA VAL A 110 -0.56 -20.93 10.22
C VAL A 110 0.82 -20.31 10.22
N SER A 111 1.37 -20.01 9.06
CA SER A 111 2.53 -19.15 8.91
C SER A 111 2.13 -17.77 8.42
N PHE A 112 2.94 -16.77 8.72
CA PHE A 112 2.84 -15.43 8.14
C PHE A 112 4.21 -14.76 8.18
N VAL A 113 4.41 -13.82 7.26
CA VAL A 113 5.68 -13.10 7.12
C VAL A 113 5.55 -11.76 7.81
N GLY A 114 6.43 -11.48 8.77
CA GLY A 114 6.68 -10.14 9.24
C GLY A 114 7.72 -9.45 8.34
N GLN A 115 7.44 -8.24 7.89
CA GLN A 115 8.39 -7.41 7.15
C GLN A 115 8.90 -6.24 8.00
N LYS A 116 10.19 -5.92 7.84
CA LYS A 116 10.87 -4.75 8.41
C LYS A 116 10.90 -3.58 7.42
N ASP A 117 10.90 -2.37 7.98
CA ASP A 117 11.21 -1.16 7.24
C ASP A 117 12.65 -1.12 6.78
N CYS A 118 12.84 -0.50 5.61
CA CYS A 118 14.11 -0.38 4.92
C CYS A 118 14.02 0.79 3.94
N SER A 119 14.54 1.95 4.36
CA SER A 119 14.28 3.23 3.67
C SER A 119 15.45 3.74 2.82
N PHE A 120 16.61 3.05 2.81
CA PHE A 120 17.84 3.55 2.16
C PHE A 120 18.46 2.57 1.15
N GLY A 121 18.16 2.77 -0.13
CA GLY A 121 18.96 2.38 -1.31
C GLY A 121 19.46 0.92 -1.43
N THR A 122 20.42 0.73 -2.34
CA THR A 122 21.08 -0.56 -2.65
C THR A 122 21.67 -1.29 -1.43
N PRO A 123 22.28 -0.62 -0.43
CA PRO A 123 22.84 -1.32 0.74
C PRO A 123 21.79 -2.10 1.52
N CYS A 124 20.58 -1.55 1.69
CA CYS A 124 19.52 -2.22 2.44
C CYS A 124 18.94 -3.43 1.69
N ALA A 125 18.85 -3.36 0.35
CA ALA A 125 18.38 -4.47 -0.48
C ALA A 125 19.32 -5.68 -0.50
N VAL A 126 20.63 -5.49 -0.25
CA VAL A 126 21.63 -6.58 -0.35
C VAL A 126 22.14 -7.08 0.99
N THR A 127 22.13 -6.25 2.05
CA THR A 127 22.73 -6.62 3.35
C THR A 127 21.73 -7.02 4.43
N VAL A 128 20.46 -6.61 4.31
CA VAL A 128 19.47 -6.77 5.38
C VAL A 128 18.44 -7.83 4.97
N GLU A 129 18.25 -8.83 5.84
CA GLU A 129 17.08 -9.71 5.73
C GLU A 129 15.90 -8.98 6.37
N ARG A 130 14.94 -8.59 5.53
CA ARG A 130 13.77 -7.80 5.89
C ARG A 130 12.58 -8.67 6.25
N TRP A 131 12.60 -9.94 5.87
CA TRP A 131 11.49 -10.86 6.08
C TRP A 131 11.82 -11.86 7.18
N GLU A 132 10.84 -12.08 8.05
CA GLU A 132 10.86 -13.14 9.06
C GLU A 132 9.54 -13.89 8.94
N THR A 133 9.60 -15.21 8.73
CA THR A 133 8.41 -16.03 8.84
C THR A 133 8.21 -16.45 10.28
N THR A 134 6.98 -16.28 10.76
CA THR A 134 6.50 -16.89 12.00
C THR A 134 5.53 -18.00 11.66
N VAL A 135 5.71 -19.16 12.28
CA VAL A 135 4.79 -20.29 12.21
C VAL A 135 4.19 -20.49 13.58
N ARG A 136 2.86 -20.46 13.66
CA ARG A 136 2.09 -20.72 14.85
C ARG A 136 1.38 -22.05 14.72
N PHE A 137 1.48 -22.87 15.76
CA PHE A 137 0.81 -24.15 15.88
C PHE A 137 -0.48 -24.02 16.70
N ALA A 138 -1.38 -24.99 16.59
CA ALA A 138 -2.66 -25.00 17.29
C ALA A 138 -2.53 -25.00 18.83
N ASP A 139 -1.41 -25.48 19.38
CA ASP A 139 -1.09 -25.44 20.80
C ASP A 139 -0.60 -24.06 21.28
N GLY A 140 -0.52 -23.07 20.37
CA GLY A 140 -0.06 -21.72 20.64
C GLY A 140 1.46 -21.53 20.58
N THR A 141 2.24 -22.60 20.37
CA THR A 141 3.69 -22.47 20.19
C THR A 141 4.01 -21.77 18.87
N GLU A 142 5.14 -21.05 18.84
CA GLU A 142 5.62 -20.35 17.66
C GLU A 142 7.08 -20.71 17.34
N ASN A 143 7.38 -20.86 16.06
CA ASN A 143 8.73 -20.90 15.52
C ASN A 143 8.95 -19.73 14.56
N LYS A 144 10.18 -19.22 14.52
CA LYS A 144 10.56 -18.11 13.65
C LYS A 144 11.82 -18.44 12.86
N PHE A 145 11.87 -18.02 11.60
CA PHE A 145 13.04 -18.19 10.73
C PHE A 145 13.08 -17.10 9.65
N PRO A 146 14.27 -16.78 9.12
CA PRO A 146 14.43 -15.72 8.11
C PRO A 146 13.74 -16.05 6.79
N GLY A 147 13.37 -15.00 6.05
CA GLY A 147 12.77 -15.08 4.73
C GLY A 147 11.24 -15.13 4.74
N SER A 148 10.65 -15.04 3.55
CA SER A 148 9.22 -15.15 3.29
C SER A 148 8.90 -16.58 2.89
N ALA A 149 8.22 -17.34 3.77
CA ALA A 149 7.97 -18.76 3.53
C ALA A 149 6.49 -19.11 3.35
N ARG A 150 6.27 -20.11 2.49
CA ARG A 150 4.98 -20.77 2.27
C ARG A 150 5.06 -22.22 2.71
N LEU A 151 4.01 -22.70 3.36
CA LEU A 151 3.94 -24.05 3.92
C LEU A 151 3.60 -25.09 2.85
N SER A 152 4.10 -26.31 3.06
CA SER A 152 3.53 -27.54 2.51
C SER A 152 2.14 -27.83 3.11
N ALA A 153 1.35 -28.68 2.46
CA ALA A 153 -0.01 -28.99 2.91
C ALA A 153 -0.03 -29.62 4.31
N ASN A 154 0.87 -30.55 4.56
CA ASN A 154 1.02 -31.19 5.86
C ASN A 154 1.75 -30.33 6.92
N GLY A 155 2.20 -29.12 6.54
CA GLY A 155 2.91 -28.19 7.43
C GLY A 155 4.25 -28.69 7.97
N ARG A 156 4.85 -29.73 7.35
CA ARG A 156 6.16 -30.26 7.77
C ARG A 156 7.32 -29.45 7.19
N TYR A 157 7.16 -29.00 5.95
CA TYR A 157 8.15 -28.22 5.20
C TYR A 157 7.63 -26.84 4.84
N ALA A 158 8.55 -25.90 4.70
CA ALA A 158 8.29 -24.60 4.09
C ALA A 158 9.40 -24.27 3.10
N LEU A 159 9.05 -23.51 2.06
CA LEU A 159 10.02 -22.91 1.14
C LEU A 159 10.09 -21.42 1.43
N ALA A 160 11.23 -20.95 1.94
CA ALA A 160 11.48 -19.57 2.34
C ALA A 160 12.34 -18.84 1.32
N GLN A 161 11.91 -17.67 0.87
CA GLN A 161 12.69 -16.81 -0.01
C GLN A 161 13.31 -15.66 0.79
N SER A 162 14.61 -15.40 0.63
CA SER A 162 15.27 -14.26 1.27
C SER A 162 14.79 -12.94 0.67
N SER A 163 14.78 -11.86 1.46
CA SER A 163 14.62 -10.52 0.89
C SER A 163 15.92 -9.95 0.32
N ARG A 164 17.06 -10.61 0.53
CA ARG A 164 18.39 -10.11 0.13
C ARG A 164 18.64 -10.40 -1.34
N LEU A 165 19.11 -9.38 -2.07
CA LEU A 165 19.59 -9.52 -3.44
C LEU A 165 21.12 -9.68 -3.46
N TRP A 166 21.64 -10.64 -4.22
CA TRP A 166 23.09 -10.94 -4.28
C TRP A 166 23.67 -10.77 -5.70
N GLY A 167 24.67 -9.90 -5.86
CA GLY A 167 25.49 -9.83 -7.09
C GLY A 167 24.79 -9.23 -8.33
N VAL A 168 25.31 -9.54 -9.52
CA VAL A 168 24.77 -9.07 -10.83
C VAL A 168 23.52 -9.83 -11.29
N GLU A 169 23.16 -10.91 -10.60
CA GLU A 169 21.91 -11.65 -10.78
C GLU A 169 20.97 -11.31 -9.62
N PHE A 170 19.95 -10.49 -9.86
CA PHE A 170 18.98 -10.03 -8.85
C PHE A 170 18.02 -11.16 -8.37
N SER A 171 18.55 -12.32 -7.98
CA SER A 171 17.76 -13.46 -7.53
C SER A 171 17.96 -13.71 -6.04
N PRO A 172 16.89 -13.73 -5.22
CA PRO A 172 17.00 -14.02 -3.80
C PRO A 172 17.30 -15.50 -3.55
N ASP A 173 18.06 -15.77 -2.48
CA ASP A 173 18.29 -17.13 -1.99
C ASP A 173 16.97 -17.80 -1.57
N VAL A 174 16.90 -19.12 -1.72
CA VAL A 174 15.75 -19.93 -1.28
C VAL A 174 16.22 -20.97 -0.28
N ALA A 175 15.41 -21.22 0.75
CA ALA A 175 15.69 -22.19 1.78
C ALA A 175 14.53 -23.17 1.98
N TRP A 176 14.84 -24.47 2.06
CA TRP A 176 13.92 -25.47 2.57
C TRP A 176 14.02 -25.49 4.08
N VAL A 177 12.89 -25.32 4.75
CA VAL A 177 12.82 -25.23 6.20
C VAL A 177 12.00 -26.39 6.75
N ASN A 178 12.55 -27.08 7.74
CA ASN A 178 11.74 -27.93 8.61
C ASN A 178 10.95 -27.04 9.56
N VAL A 179 9.63 -27.01 9.40
CA VAL A 179 8.75 -26.06 10.08
C VAL A 179 8.79 -26.20 11.60
N ARG A 180 8.96 -27.44 12.10
CA ARG A 180 8.96 -27.72 13.53
C ARG A 180 10.29 -27.42 14.21
N THR A 181 11.42 -27.59 13.53
CA THR A 181 12.75 -27.37 14.12
C THR A 181 13.37 -26.03 13.72
N GLY A 182 12.86 -25.37 12.67
CA GLY A 182 13.46 -24.18 12.07
C GLY A 182 14.76 -24.45 11.30
N GLN A 183 15.23 -25.70 11.25
CA GLN A 183 16.43 -26.07 10.50
C GLN A 183 16.21 -25.84 9.01
N SER A 184 17.14 -25.11 8.39
CA SER A 184 17.03 -24.71 6.99
C SER A 184 18.25 -25.11 6.17
N VAL A 185 18.01 -25.49 4.91
CA VAL A 185 19.06 -25.69 3.90
C VAL A 185 18.89 -24.63 2.82
N VAL A 186 19.90 -23.76 2.65
CA VAL A 186 19.89 -22.63 1.72
C VAL A 186 20.47 -23.04 0.36
N SER A 187 19.89 -22.50 -0.70
CA SER A 187 20.33 -22.71 -2.08
C SER A 187 20.22 -21.42 -2.88
N SER A 188 21.26 -21.12 -3.67
CA SER A 188 21.33 -19.95 -4.56
C SER A 188 20.71 -20.20 -5.94
N LEU A 189 19.79 -21.17 -6.05
CA LEU A 189 19.14 -21.51 -7.31
C LEU A 189 18.15 -20.42 -7.71
N SER A 190 18.63 -19.50 -8.55
CA SER A 190 17.95 -18.30 -9.06
C SER A 190 16.61 -18.50 -9.80
N LYS A 191 16.11 -19.74 -9.92
CA LYS A 191 14.97 -20.08 -10.81
C LYS A 191 14.02 -21.17 -10.28
N LEU A 192 13.96 -21.42 -8.96
CA LEU A 192 12.90 -22.27 -8.41
C LEU A 192 11.54 -21.68 -8.79
N ALA A 193 10.62 -22.53 -9.24
CA ALA A 193 9.31 -22.06 -9.63
C ALA A 193 8.44 -21.88 -8.39
N VAL A 194 8.21 -20.62 -8.04
CA VAL A 194 7.30 -20.23 -6.95
C VAL A 194 6.00 -19.77 -7.59
N SER A 195 5.19 -20.70 -8.08
CA SER A 195 3.86 -20.40 -8.63
C SER A 195 2.78 -21.21 -7.93
N GLY A 196 1.61 -20.59 -7.75
CA GLY A 196 0.48 -21.15 -6.99
C GLY A 196 0.52 -20.82 -5.50
N SER A 197 -0.51 -21.27 -4.79
CA SER A 197 -0.64 -21.05 -3.33
C SER A 197 0.40 -21.82 -2.51
N ARG A 198 0.93 -22.93 -3.05
CA ARG A 198 1.87 -23.84 -2.38
C ARG A 198 3.05 -24.23 -3.27
N PRO A 199 4.26 -23.72 -2.98
CA PRO A 199 5.44 -24.01 -3.79
C PRO A 199 6.20 -25.28 -3.38
N VAL A 200 5.81 -25.94 -2.28
CA VAL A 200 6.47 -27.12 -1.72
C VAL A 200 5.46 -28.21 -1.37
N ALA A 201 5.76 -29.44 -1.77
CA ALA A 201 4.94 -30.61 -1.52
C ALA A 201 5.17 -31.19 -0.11
N ASP A 202 4.36 -32.17 0.26
CA ASP A 202 4.33 -32.80 1.59
C ASP A 202 5.56 -33.64 1.92
N ASP A 203 6.23 -34.14 0.89
CA ASP A 203 7.54 -34.78 1.01
C ASP A 203 8.70 -33.77 0.93
N GLY A 204 8.38 -32.46 0.82
CA GLY A 204 9.30 -31.35 0.66
C GLY A 204 9.79 -31.14 -0.78
N SER A 205 9.23 -31.87 -1.76
CA SER A 205 9.54 -31.68 -3.17
C SER A 205 9.20 -30.27 -3.64
N THR A 206 10.04 -29.73 -4.51
CA THR A 206 9.78 -28.49 -5.27
C THR A 206 10.16 -28.71 -6.72
N VAL A 207 9.69 -27.83 -7.60
CA VAL A 207 9.93 -27.92 -9.03
C VAL A 207 10.72 -26.72 -9.55
N ARG A 208 11.66 -26.99 -10.45
CA ARG A 208 12.44 -25.99 -11.17
C ARG A 208 12.28 -26.17 -12.66
N ARG A 209 12.02 -25.09 -13.38
CA ARG A 209 11.96 -25.11 -14.85
C ARG A 209 13.38 -25.14 -15.41
N VAL A 210 13.61 -25.97 -16.44
CA VAL A 210 14.87 -26.02 -17.19
C VAL A 210 14.60 -26.11 -18.69
N PRO A 211 15.57 -25.76 -19.56
CA PRO A 211 15.40 -25.97 -20.99
C PRO A 211 15.06 -27.44 -21.30
N GLY A 212 13.95 -27.66 -22.01
CA GLY A 212 13.50 -29.00 -22.40
C GLY A 212 12.75 -29.81 -21.33
N GLY A 213 12.48 -29.24 -20.15
CA GLY A 213 11.75 -29.95 -19.11
C GLY A 213 11.72 -29.25 -17.75
N PHE A 214 11.62 -30.04 -16.70
CA PHE A 214 11.67 -29.56 -15.32
C PHE A 214 12.45 -30.52 -14.44
N GLU A 215 12.90 -30.02 -13.29
CA GLU A 215 13.62 -30.79 -12.29
C GLU A 215 12.82 -30.82 -10.99
N LEU A 216 12.92 -31.94 -10.30
CA LEU A 216 12.39 -32.14 -8.96
C LEU A 216 13.53 -32.10 -7.94
N TRP A 217 13.28 -31.41 -6.84
CA TRP A 217 14.24 -31.18 -5.77
C TRP A 217 13.60 -31.54 -4.42
N ARG A 218 14.21 -32.45 -3.64
CA ARG A 218 13.68 -32.98 -2.36
C ARG A 218 14.57 -32.64 -1.14
N PRO A 219 14.06 -32.69 0.11
CA PRO A 219 14.84 -32.49 1.33
C PRO A 219 15.96 -33.53 1.50
N GLY A 220 17.11 -33.13 2.06
CA GLY A 220 18.36 -33.92 2.01
C GLY A 220 19.27 -33.52 0.85
N PHE A 221 19.16 -32.25 0.48
CA PHE A 221 19.48 -31.73 -0.83
C PHE A 221 20.97 -31.38 -1.04
N ASP A 222 21.57 -31.84 -2.15
CA ASP A 222 22.86 -31.36 -2.70
C ASP A 222 22.60 -30.12 -3.57
N PRO A 223 23.03 -28.90 -3.18
CA PRO A 223 22.71 -27.64 -3.86
C PRO A 223 23.05 -27.60 -5.36
N PHE A 224 23.83 -28.56 -5.86
CA PHE A 224 24.27 -28.62 -7.25
C PHE A 224 23.56 -29.66 -8.12
N ARG A 225 22.73 -30.57 -7.57
CA ARG A 225 22.18 -31.69 -8.34
C ARG A 225 20.70 -31.99 -8.06
N PRO A 226 19.83 -31.96 -9.09
CA PRO A 226 18.42 -32.30 -8.90
C PRO A 226 18.25 -33.75 -8.49
N THR A 227 17.15 -34.07 -7.80
CA THR A 227 16.80 -35.45 -7.48
C THR A 227 16.40 -36.20 -8.75
N GLU A 228 15.61 -35.56 -9.60
CA GLU A 228 15.16 -36.11 -10.89
C GLU A 228 15.02 -34.98 -11.91
N THR A 229 15.31 -35.26 -13.18
CA THR A 229 14.99 -34.38 -14.32
C THR A 229 13.96 -35.06 -15.20
N LYS A 230 12.87 -34.36 -15.50
CA LYS A 230 11.74 -34.87 -16.29
C LYS A 230 11.66 -34.11 -17.62
N PRO A 231 11.64 -34.82 -18.76
CA PRO A 231 11.53 -34.18 -20.07
C PRO A 231 10.11 -33.65 -20.28
N LEU A 232 10.01 -32.44 -20.82
CA LEU A 232 8.73 -31.86 -21.25
C LEU A 232 8.97 -30.92 -22.43
N SER A 233 8.72 -31.42 -23.64
CA SER A 233 8.90 -30.66 -24.87
C SER A 233 7.87 -29.53 -25.00
N GLY A 234 8.28 -28.42 -25.62
CA GLY A 234 7.41 -27.26 -25.83
C GLY A 234 7.18 -26.42 -24.57
N LEU A 235 7.85 -26.73 -23.46
CA LEU A 235 7.82 -25.94 -22.24
C LEU A 235 8.51 -24.58 -22.47
N PRO A 236 7.81 -23.43 -22.33
CA PRO A 236 8.39 -22.11 -22.54
C PRO A 236 9.44 -21.78 -21.48
N ASN A 237 10.28 -20.78 -21.72
CA ASN A 237 11.33 -20.36 -20.78
C ASN A 237 10.79 -19.71 -19.49
N ALA A 238 9.54 -19.24 -19.52
CA ALA A 238 8.89 -18.54 -18.41
C ALA A 238 7.41 -18.92 -18.35
N GLY A 239 6.81 -18.78 -17.17
CA GLY A 239 5.40 -19.10 -16.91
C GLY A 239 5.20 -20.04 -15.71
N PRO A 240 3.97 -20.15 -15.20
CA PRO A 240 3.66 -20.94 -14.03
C PRO A 240 3.93 -22.44 -14.26
N ILE A 241 4.40 -23.10 -13.21
CA ILE A 241 4.54 -24.56 -13.12
C ILE A 241 4.14 -24.94 -11.69
N LEU A 242 2.96 -25.55 -11.58
CA LEU A 242 2.35 -25.90 -10.30
C LEU A 242 2.68 -27.36 -9.98
N LEU A 243 2.96 -27.65 -8.72
CA LEU A 243 3.21 -29.00 -8.20
C LEU A 243 2.07 -29.36 -7.22
N SER A 244 1.44 -30.52 -7.39
CA SER A 244 0.47 -31.02 -6.42
C SER A 244 1.14 -31.28 -5.07
N SER A 245 0.40 -31.13 -3.97
CA SER A 245 0.94 -31.28 -2.61
C SER A 245 1.43 -32.70 -2.34
N ASP A 246 0.89 -33.71 -3.03
CA ASP A 246 1.36 -35.09 -2.97
C ASP A 246 2.59 -35.40 -3.85
N ALA A 247 3.15 -34.39 -4.52
CA ALA A 247 4.29 -34.48 -5.43
C ALA A 247 4.11 -35.46 -6.61
N ARG A 248 2.86 -35.68 -7.06
CA ARG A 248 2.56 -36.60 -8.19
C ARG A 248 2.33 -35.91 -9.52
N VAL A 249 1.87 -34.67 -9.51
CA VAL A 249 1.38 -33.99 -10.71
C VAL A 249 2.04 -32.63 -10.86
N VAL A 250 2.48 -32.34 -12.07
CA VAL A 250 2.89 -30.99 -12.48
C VAL A 250 1.91 -30.44 -13.50
N ILE A 251 1.41 -29.22 -13.27
CA ILE A 251 0.53 -28.50 -14.20
C ILE A 251 1.28 -27.30 -14.77
N THR A 252 1.31 -27.17 -16.09
CA THR A 252 1.97 -26.05 -16.75
C THR A 252 1.46 -25.86 -18.17
N ASN A 253 1.77 -24.72 -18.79
CA ASN A 253 1.58 -24.50 -20.21
C ASN A 253 2.80 -25.00 -21.00
N ILE A 254 2.52 -25.64 -22.12
CA ILE A 254 3.45 -25.86 -23.22
C ILE A 254 2.95 -25.12 -24.47
N SER A 255 3.73 -25.13 -25.54
CA SER A 255 3.39 -24.45 -26.80
C SER A 255 2.03 -24.83 -27.41
N SER A 256 1.51 -26.02 -27.07
CA SER A 256 0.21 -26.53 -27.56
C SER A 256 -0.95 -26.37 -26.58
N GLY A 257 -0.76 -25.68 -25.44
CA GLY A 257 -1.79 -25.50 -24.42
C GLY A 257 -1.37 -26.00 -23.04
N MET A 258 -2.34 -26.15 -22.15
CA MET A 258 -2.12 -26.57 -20.76
C MET A 258 -2.09 -28.09 -20.63
N VAL A 259 -1.12 -28.60 -19.87
CA VAL A 259 -0.92 -30.04 -19.66
C VAL A 259 -0.75 -30.40 -18.19
N ALA A 260 -1.19 -31.61 -17.85
CA ALA A 260 -0.84 -32.31 -16.62
C ALA A 260 0.25 -33.36 -16.92
N TYR A 261 1.37 -33.25 -16.24
CA TYR A 261 2.46 -34.23 -16.28
C TYR A 261 2.38 -35.12 -15.04
N ASP A 262 2.21 -36.42 -15.24
CA ASP A 262 2.30 -37.41 -14.17
C ASP A 262 3.77 -37.76 -13.89
N ILE A 263 4.27 -37.44 -12.69
CA ILE A 263 5.70 -37.54 -12.37
C ILE A 263 6.22 -38.99 -12.43
N ALA A 264 5.40 -39.94 -12.01
CA ALA A 264 5.79 -41.35 -11.88
C ALA A 264 5.79 -42.05 -13.24
N SER A 265 4.71 -41.90 -14.01
CA SER A 265 4.56 -42.57 -15.31
C SER A 265 5.17 -41.79 -16.49
N GLY A 266 5.40 -40.49 -16.33
CA GLY A 266 5.78 -39.59 -17.42
C GLY A 266 4.63 -39.29 -18.40
N LEU A 267 3.40 -39.70 -18.08
CA LEU A 267 2.22 -39.46 -18.90
C LEU A 267 1.89 -37.96 -18.95
N ILE A 268 1.72 -37.44 -20.17
CA ILE A 268 1.31 -36.05 -20.41
C ILE A 268 -0.15 -36.05 -20.87
N THR A 269 -1.01 -35.42 -20.09
CA THR A 269 -2.45 -35.30 -20.38
C THR A 269 -2.78 -33.86 -20.76
N PRO A 270 -3.29 -33.57 -21.97
CA PRO A 270 -3.82 -32.26 -22.31
C PRO A 270 -5.02 -31.93 -21.43
N ILE A 271 -5.00 -30.76 -20.77
CA ILE A 271 -6.11 -30.27 -19.94
C ILE A 271 -6.96 -29.31 -20.76
N SER A 272 -6.31 -28.41 -21.49
CA SER A 272 -6.96 -27.43 -22.33
C SER A 272 -6.08 -27.07 -23.54
N PRO A 273 -6.65 -27.01 -24.75
CA PRO A 273 -5.92 -26.69 -25.97
C PRO A 273 -5.65 -25.18 -26.13
N SER A 274 -6.18 -24.31 -25.26
CA SER A 274 -6.03 -22.85 -25.41
C SER A 274 -4.67 -22.37 -24.87
N PRO A 275 -3.76 -21.84 -25.71
CA PRO A 275 -2.46 -21.35 -25.25
C PRO A 275 -2.56 -20.02 -24.48
N GLY A 276 -3.72 -19.34 -24.49
CA GLY A 276 -3.97 -18.11 -23.73
C GLY A 276 -4.36 -18.35 -22.27
N GLU A 277 -4.65 -19.59 -21.89
CA GLU A 277 -5.04 -19.95 -20.53
C GLU A 277 -3.82 -20.09 -19.61
N VAL A 278 -3.91 -19.54 -18.40
CA VAL A 278 -2.82 -19.53 -17.43
C VAL A 278 -3.27 -20.26 -16.15
N PRO A 279 -2.58 -21.33 -15.71
CA PRO A 279 -2.90 -21.98 -14.45
C PRO A 279 -2.52 -21.06 -13.30
N LEU A 280 -3.44 -20.91 -12.35
CA LEU A 280 -3.31 -20.03 -11.19
C LEU A 280 -3.06 -20.83 -9.91
N ASP A 281 -3.79 -21.94 -9.73
CA ASP A 281 -3.70 -22.77 -8.52
C ASP A 281 -4.15 -24.22 -8.81
N ILE A 282 -3.84 -25.15 -7.91
CA ILE A 282 -4.11 -26.59 -8.06
C ILE A 282 -4.57 -27.19 -6.73
N SER A 283 -5.48 -28.17 -6.77
CA SER A 283 -5.84 -28.97 -5.59
C SER A 283 -4.64 -29.78 -5.07
N GLU A 284 -4.68 -30.18 -3.79
CA GLU A 284 -3.61 -30.91 -3.12
C GLU A 284 -3.24 -32.22 -3.81
N ASP A 285 -4.23 -32.90 -4.39
CA ASP A 285 -4.09 -34.15 -5.14
C ASP A 285 -3.90 -33.95 -6.66
N GLY A 286 -3.87 -32.70 -7.11
CA GLY A 286 -3.73 -32.35 -8.52
C GLY A 286 -4.94 -32.64 -9.40
N SER A 287 -6.09 -33.05 -8.82
CA SER A 287 -7.29 -33.42 -9.58
C SER A 287 -8.08 -32.23 -10.13
N ALA A 288 -7.92 -31.03 -9.55
CA ALA A 288 -8.58 -29.80 -9.99
C ALA A 288 -7.56 -28.68 -10.23
N VAL A 289 -7.79 -27.90 -11.28
CA VAL A 289 -6.93 -26.79 -11.70
C VAL A 289 -7.77 -25.53 -11.83
N LEU A 290 -7.39 -24.49 -11.10
CA LEU A 290 -7.93 -23.15 -11.28
C LEU A 290 -7.09 -22.43 -12.33
N LEU A 291 -7.73 -21.88 -13.36
CA LEU A 291 -7.08 -21.15 -14.44
C LEU A 291 -7.80 -19.85 -14.79
N ARG A 292 -7.08 -18.97 -15.49
CA ARG A 292 -7.62 -17.76 -16.11
C ARG A 292 -7.54 -17.87 -17.63
N ASP A 293 -8.63 -17.52 -18.29
CA ASP A 293 -8.76 -17.38 -19.74
C ASP A 293 -9.18 -15.93 -20.06
N ALA A 294 -8.24 -15.11 -20.55
CA ALA A 294 -8.44 -13.66 -20.69
C ALA A 294 -8.98 -13.01 -19.39
N ALA A 295 -10.25 -12.57 -19.39
CA ALA A 295 -10.93 -11.98 -18.23
C ALA A 295 -11.85 -12.96 -17.46
N SER A 296 -11.90 -14.23 -17.88
CA SER A 296 -12.72 -15.29 -17.27
C SER A 296 -11.87 -16.22 -16.40
N TYR A 297 -12.49 -16.83 -15.39
CA TYR A 297 -11.84 -17.81 -14.53
C TYR A 297 -12.61 -19.13 -14.55
N ARG A 298 -11.88 -20.24 -14.56
CA ARG A 298 -12.46 -21.58 -14.67
C ARG A 298 -11.78 -22.55 -13.72
N VAL A 299 -12.55 -23.55 -13.28
CA VAL A 299 -11.99 -24.75 -12.64
C VAL A 299 -12.19 -25.93 -13.58
N PHE A 300 -11.08 -26.60 -13.92
CA PHE A 300 -11.07 -27.81 -14.72
C PHE A 300 -10.74 -29.02 -13.86
N ARG A 301 -11.23 -30.19 -14.27
CA ARG A 301 -10.64 -31.45 -13.81
C ARG A 301 -9.32 -31.72 -14.56
N ARG A 302 -8.39 -32.40 -13.90
CA ARG A 302 -7.08 -32.78 -14.44
C ARG A 302 -7.16 -33.57 -15.74
N ASP A 303 -8.19 -34.39 -15.90
CA ASP A 303 -8.41 -35.21 -17.10
C ASP A 303 -8.96 -34.42 -18.30
N GLY A 304 -9.09 -33.08 -18.16
CA GLY A 304 -9.66 -32.20 -19.19
C GLY A 304 -11.19 -32.32 -19.30
N SER A 305 -11.83 -33.17 -18.49
CA SER A 305 -13.26 -33.44 -18.57
C SER A 305 -14.07 -32.55 -17.62
N GLY A 306 -14.99 -31.79 -18.21
CA GLY A 306 -15.82 -30.86 -17.46
C GLY A 306 -15.02 -29.65 -16.95
N PHE A 307 -15.62 -28.49 -17.14
CA PHE A 307 -15.13 -27.25 -16.58
C PHE A 307 -16.30 -26.50 -15.96
N ARG A 308 -15.97 -25.62 -15.03
CA ARG A 308 -16.93 -24.67 -14.48
C ARG A 308 -16.42 -23.26 -14.71
N ASP A 309 -17.20 -22.46 -15.43
CA ASP A 309 -17.03 -21.02 -15.44
C ASP A 309 -17.41 -20.45 -14.08
N LEU A 310 -16.52 -19.62 -13.52
CA LEU A 310 -16.73 -18.91 -12.28
C LEU A 310 -17.20 -17.49 -12.59
N THR A 311 -18.28 -17.07 -11.94
CA THR A 311 -18.80 -15.70 -12.05
C THR A 311 -18.51 -14.96 -10.76
N PHE A 312 -17.97 -13.75 -10.88
CA PHE A 312 -17.66 -12.88 -9.76
C PHE A 312 -18.55 -11.64 -9.81
N PRO A 313 -18.85 -11.03 -8.66
CA PRO A 313 -19.63 -9.80 -8.61
C PRO A 313 -18.87 -8.59 -9.18
N ASP A 314 -17.53 -8.66 -9.22
CA ASP A 314 -16.65 -7.61 -9.74
C ASP A 314 -15.32 -8.22 -10.20
N SER A 315 -14.41 -7.41 -10.73
CA SER A 315 -13.08 -7.84 -11.21
C SER A 315 -12.27 -8.46 -10.08
N VAL A 316 -11.58 -9.56 -10.40
CA VAL A 316 -10.81 -10.35 -9.43
C VAL A 316 -9.37 -9.83 -9.34
N ARG A 317 -8.92 -9.51 -8.12
CA ARG A 317 -7.53 -9.10 -7.84
C ARG A 317 -6.65 -10.26 -7.40
N GLU A 318 -7.19 -11.15 -6.58
CA GLU A 318 -6.50 -12.32 -6.05
C GLU A 318 -7.49 -13.48 -5.95
N ILE A 319 -7.05 -14.69 -6.22
CA ILE A 319 -7.91 -15.88 -6.24
C ILE A 319 -7.10 -17.13 -5.87
N ILE A 320 -7.70 -18.01 -5.06
CA ILE A 320 -7.10 -19.28 -4.62
C ILE A 320 -8.14 -20.42 -4.67
N LEU A 321 -7.64 -21.65 -4.72
CA LEU A 321 -8.44 -22.87 -4.71
C LEU A 321 -8.27 -23.61 -3.36
N SER A 322 -9.34 -24.26 -2.86
CA SER A 322 -9.24 -25.15 -1.70
C SER A 322 -8.46 -26.41 -2.03
N GLY A 323 -7.87 -27.05 -1.01
CA GLY A 323 -7.05 -28.24 -1.21
C GLY A 323 -7.80 -29.42 -1.84
N ASP A 324 -9.12 -29.51 -1.67
CA ASP A 324 -9.97 -30.51 -2.33
C ASP A 324 -10.58 -30.05 -3.66
N GLY A 325 -10.27 -28.83 -4.11
CA GLY A 325 -10.73 -28.26 -5.38
C GLY A 325 -12.20 -27.84 -5.41
N LYS A 326 -12.92 -27.85 -4.28
CA LYS A 326 -14.37 -27.58 -4.26
C LYS A 326 -14.75 -26.15 -3.94
N MET A 327 -13.86 -25.38 -3.32
CA MET A 327 -14.11 -23.99 -2.96
C MET A 327 -13.07 -23.08 -3.60
N VAL A 328 -13.51 -21.92 -4.06
CA VAL A 328 -12.66 -20.83 -4.52
C VAL A 328 -12.86 -19.63 -3.62
N PHE A 329 -11.78 -18.96 -3.25
CA PHE A 329 -11.84 -17.67 -2.59
C PHE A 329 -11.23 -16.61 -3.49
N ALA A 330 -11.85 -15.43 -3.53
CA ALA A 330 -11.34 -14.31 -4.30
C ALA A 330 -11.47 -12.99 -3.57
N ILE A 331 -10.46 -12.13 -3.74
CA ILE A 331 -10.56 -10.70 -3.49
C ILE A 331 -11.05 -10.07 -4.79
N VAL A 332 -12.15 -9.34 -4.70
CA VAL A 332 -12.76 -8.61 -5.83
C VAL A 332 -12.67 -7.11 -5.61
N ASP A 333 -12.82 -6.35 -6.70
CA ASP A 333 -12.93 -4.90 -6.66
C ASP A 333 -14.05 -4.43 -5.70
N GLY A 334 -13.91 -3.20 -5.19
CA GLY A 334 -14.70 -2.73 -4.05
C GLY A 334 -14.21 -3.22 -2.68
N SER A 335 -13.04 -3.88 -2.62
CA SER A 335 -12.45 -4.40 -1.38
C SER A 335 -13.41 -5.37 -0.68
N ALA A 336 -13.71 -6.49 -1.33
CA ALA A 336 -14.52 -7.56 -0.78
C ALA A 336 -13.82 -8.91 -0.93
N ILE A 337 -14.14 -9.86 -0.05
CA ILE A 337 -13.72 -11.26 -0.17
C ILE A 337 -14.97 -12.11 -0.37
N VAL A 338 -14.98 -12.93 -1.42
CA VAL A 338 -16.05 -13.86 -1.72
C VAL A 338 -15.55 -15.30 -1.71
N ARG A 339 -16.46 -16.22 -1.39
CA ARG A 339 -16.28 -17.67 -1.48
C ARG A 339 -17.24 -18.22 -2.52
N ILE A 340 -16.76 -19.11 -3.38
CA ILE A 340 -17.53 -19.73 -4.45
C ILE A 340 -17.47 -21.24 -4.28
N GLU A 341 -18.63 -21.88 -4.27
CA GLU A 341 -18.74 -23.33 -4.35
C GLU A 341 -18.62 -23.76 -5.81
N VAL A 342 -17.56 -24.50 -6.16
CA VAL A 342 -17.22 -24.86 -7.55
C VAL A 342 -18.33 -25.69 -8.21
N ALA A 343 -18.95 -26.62 -7.46
CA ALA A 343 -19.98 -27.49 -8.02
C ALA A 343 -21.23 -26.72 -8.47
N THR A 344 -21.67 -25.73 -7.68
CA THR A 344 -22.93 -25.00 -7.90
C THR A 344 -22.72 -23.64 -8.56
N GLY A 345 -21.51 -23.07 -8.46
CA GLY A 345 -21.20 -21.68 -8.79
C GLY A 345 -21.75 -20.68 -7.77
N ARG A 346 -22.25 -21.15 -6.61
CA ARG A 346 -22.86 -20.29 -5.60
C ARG A 346 -21.81 -19.39 -4.95
N VAL A 347 -22.01 -18.08 -5.08
CA VAL A 347 -21.17 -17.05 -4.46
C VAL A 347 -21.75 -16.68 -3.08
N SER A 348 -20.89 -16.62 -2.07
CA SER A 348 -21.23 -16.18 -0.71
C SER A 348 -20.21 -15.15 -0.22
N PRO A 349 -20.62 -14.05 0.42
CA PRO A 349 -19.69 -13.07 0.96
C PRO A 349 -18.94 -13.65 2.17
N VAL A 350 -17.62 -13.47 2.19
CA VAL A 350 -16.76 -13.69 3.37
C VAL A 350 -16.53 -12.37 4.08
N VAL A 351 -16.14 -11.36 3.31
CA VAL A 351 -16.07 -9.96 3.72
C VAL A 351 -16.81 -9.13 2.68
N PRO A 352 -17.92 -8.45 3.04
CA PRO A 352 -18.60 -7.52 2.13
C PRO A 352 -17.69 -6.36 1.70
N THR A 353 -18.10 -5.62 0.67
CA THR A 353 -17.47 -4.38 0.21
C THR A 353 -17.10 -3.46 1.39
N THR A 354 -15.80 -3.22 1.55
CA THR A 354 -15.24 -2.48 2.68
C THR A 354 -14.36 -1.34 2.17
N PRO A 355 -14.89 -0.10 2.09
CA PRO A 355 -14.14 1.00 1.50
C PRO A 355 -12.79 1.22 2.20
N PHE A 356 -11.75 1.28 1.39
CA PHE A 356 -10.39 1.52 1.81
C PHE A 356 -9.72 2.44 0.82
N GLY A 357 -8.93 3.39 1.31
CA GLY A 357 -8.16 4.29 0.48
C GLY A 357 -6.93 4.81 1.18
N LEU A 358 -6.02 5.32 0.36
CA LEU A 358 -4.85 6.05 0.84
C LEU A 358 -5.08 7.54 0.58
N ALA A 359 -4.69 8.35 1.56
CA ALA A 359 -4.74 9.80 1.46
C ALA A 359 -3.34 10.39 1.48
N ARG A 360 -3.18 11.57 0.88
CA ARG A 360 -2.01 12.43 1.02
C ARG A 360 -2.45 13.85 1.33
N THR A 361 -1.55 14.67 1.85
CA THR A 361 -1.79 16.11 1.99
C THR A 361 -1.80 16.77 0.62
N ASP A 362 -2.68 17.75 0.44
CA ASP A 362 -2.73 18.60 -0.76
C ASP A 362 -1.76 19.78 -0.59
N GLY A 363 -0.51 19.62 -1.06
CA GLY A 363 0.56 20.63 -0.89
C GLY A 363 1.98 20.04 -0.96
N PRO A 364 3.03 20.87 -1.06
CA PRO A 364 4.41 20.37 -1.08
C PRO A 364 4.75 19.61 0.21
N PRO A 365 5.62 18.59 0.15
CA PRO A 365 5.94 17.71 1.28
C PRO A 365 6.88 18.36 2.30
N SER A 366 6.64 19.60 2.73
CA SER A 366 7.43 20.28 3.76
C SER A 366 7.22 19.64 5.14
N GLY A 367 7.85 18.48 5.34
CA GLY A 367 8.15 17.93 6.66
C GLY A 367 7.00 17.38 7.50
N GLN A 368 5.82 17.11 6.91
CA GLN A 368 4.64 16.54 7.62
C GLN A 368 4.31 17.22 8.95
N ASN A 369 4.68 18.50 9.09
CA ASN A 369 4.31 19.33 10.22
C ASN A 369 2.91 19.88 9.96
N VAL A 370 2.00 19.74 10.93
CA VAL A 370 0.70 20.41 10.91
C VAL A 370 0.58 21.31 12.12
N THR A 371 -0.12 22.42 11.94
CA THR A 371 -0.19 23.45 12.98
C THR A 371 -1.52 23.37 13.72
N ARG A 372 -1.52 23.60 15.04
CA ARG A 372 -2.77 23.73 15.81
C ARG A 372 -3.73 24.74 15.18
N GLY A 373 -5.01 24.39 15.16
CA GLY A 373 -6.08 25.22 14.61
C GLY A 373 -6.14 25.27 13.07
N SER A 374 -5.10 24.79 12.37
CA SER A 374 -4.98 24.89 10.92
C SER A 374 -5.91 23.91 10.20
N VAL A 375 -6.22 24.21 8.94
CA VAL A 375 -6.93 23.27 8.05
C VAL A 375 -5.91 22.39 7.34
N LEU A 376 -6.11 21.07 7.42
CA LEU A 376 -5.37 20.05 6.69
C LEU A 376 -6.26 19.50 5.56
N ARG A 377 -5.86 19.73 4.31
CA ARG A 377 -6.52 19.16 3.14
C ARG A 377 -5.91 17.81 2.80
N LEU A 378 -6.76 16.79 2.77
CA LEU A 378 -6.43 15.41 2.45
C LEU A 378 -7.11 15.05 1.13
N ILE A 379 -6.33 14.53 0.18
CA ILE A 379 -6.81 14.10 -1.13
C ILE A 379 -6.48 12.63 -1.34
N SER A 380 -7.27 11.95 -2.17
CA SER A 380 -6.97 10.57 -2.56
C SER A 380 -5.57 10.48 -3.15
N ALA A 381 -4.75 9.55 -2.64
CA ALA A 381 -3.43 9.29 -3.16
C ALA A 381 -3.53 8.44 -4.44
N GLY A 382 -3.90 9.04 -5.58
CA GLY A 382 -3.68 8.44 -6.89
C GLY A 382 -2.23 8.67 -7.32
N ASP A 383 -1.42 7.61 -7.48
CA ASP A 383 -0.05 7.73 -7.99
C ASP A 383 -0.01 7.42 -9.50
N PRO A 384 0.26 8.42 -10.36
CA PRO A 384 0.35 8.21 -11.81
C PRO A 384 1.57 7.38 -12.27
N ARG A 385 2.54 7.06 -11.41
CA ARG A 385 3.69 6.19 -11.74
C ARG A 385 3.35 4.70 -11.70
N PHE A 386 2.22 4.32 -11.13
CA PHE A 386 1.82 2.92 -10.90
C PHE A 386 0.53 2.51 -11.62
N GLY A 387 0.00 3.37 -12.49
CA GLY A 387 -1.14 3.09 -13.37
C GLY A 387 -2.34 4.02 -13.14
N PRO A 388 -3.20 4.22 -14.15
CA PRO A 388 -4.31 5.18 -14.09
C PRO A 388 -5.56 4.69 -13.32
N GLU A 389 -5.53 3.54 -12.67
CA GLU A 389 -6.68 2.97 -11.95
C GLU A 389 -6.26 2.49 -10.55
N GLN A 390 -7.17 2.59 -9.57
CA GLN A 390 -7.24 1.80 -8.31
C GLN A 390 -7.08 2.48 -6.94
N TYR A 391 -6.91 3.79 -6.80
CA TYR A 391 -7.05 4.46 -5.49
C TYR A 391 -8.32 5.26 -5.30
N LEU A 392 -9.18 5.24 -6.31
CA LEU A 392 -10.50 5.84 -6.26
C LEU A 392 -11.47 4.74 -5.87
N LEU A 393 -11.97 4.77 -4.64
CA LEU A 393 -13.40 4.52 -4.49
C LEU A 393 -14.07 5.88 -4.56
N PRO A 394 -14.51 6.33 -5.75
CA PRO A 394 -15.37 7.49 -5.83
C PRO A 394 -16.68 7.12 -5.11
N GLY A 395 -17.02 7.82 -4.03
CA GLY A 395 -18.39 7.81 -3.50
C GLY A 395 -18.56 7.74 -1.99
N HIS A 396 -17.49 7.67 -1.19
CA HIS A 396 -17.62 7.60 0.27
C HIS A 396 -16.94 8.79 0.95
N PRO A 397 -17.68 9.86 1.26
CA PRO A 397 -17.13 10.97 2.04
C PRO A 397 -16.71 10.47 3.44
N ALA A 398 -15.64 11.05 3.96
CA ALA A 398 -15.19 10.86 5.32
C ALA A 398 -16.25 11.40 6.30
N THR A 399 -16.55 10.64 7.34
CA THR A 399 -17.51 11.04 8.38
C THR A 399 -16.82 11.50 9.65
N THR A 400 -15.69 10.89 9.98
CA THR A 400 -14.90 11.28 11.15
C THR A 400 -13.41 11.22 10.81
N ALA A 401 -12.64 12.04 11.51
CA ALA A 401 -11.19 12.04 11.45
C ALA A 401 -10.65 11.78 12.84
N SER A 402 -9.50 11.12 12.93
CA SER A 402 -8.81 10.91 14.20
C SER A 402 -7.29 10.85 14.02
N PHE A 403 -6.57 11.24 15.06
CA PHE A 403 -5.12 11.21 15.13
C PHE A 403 -4.70 10.70 16.51
N GLY A 404 -3.91 9.64 16.57
CA GLY A 404 -3.56 9.00 17.85
C GLY A 404 -4.78 8.60 18.70
N GLY A 405 -5.93 8.33 18.07
CA GLY A 405 -7.20 8.04 18.76
C GLY A 405 -8.02 9.27 19.17
N GLN A 406 -7.48 10.49 19.05
CA GLN A 406 -8.21 11.73 19.31
C GLN A 406 -9.03 12.15 18.08
N SER A 407 -10.29 12.54 18.26
CA SER A 407 -11.17 13.00 17.18
C SER A 407 -10.72 14.36 16.64
N TRP A 408 -10.67 14.48 15.31
CA TRP A 408 -10.43 15.72 14.57
C TRP A 408 -11.70 16.10 13.81
N PRO A 409 -12.12 17.38 13.79
CA PRO A 409 -13.29 17.80 13.03
C PRO A 409 -13.09 17.63 11.52
N VAL A 410 -14.06 17.02 10.84
CA VAL A 410 -14.17 17.05 9.38
C VAL A 410 -14.97 18.29 9.00
N LEU A 411 -14.32 19.23 8.30
CA LEU A 411 -14.92 20.50 7.89
C LEU A 411 -15.67 20.36 6.57
N ALA A 412 -15.13 19.56 5.65
CA ALA A 412 -15.73 19.24 4.36
C ALA A 412 -15.23 17.86 3.90
N SER A 413 -16.06 17.12 3.18
CA SER A 413 -15.61 15.90 2.50
C SER A 413 -16.42 15.67 1.24
N ASP A 414 -15.71 15.20 0.22
CA ASP A 414 -16.22 14.79 -1.07
C ASP A 414 -15.55 13.45 -1.47
N PRO A 415 -15.99 12.79 -2.56
CA PRO A 415 -15.39 11.53 -3.02
C PRO A 415 -13.87 11.56 -3.28
N ASN A 416 -13.28 12.72 -3.54
CA ASN A 416 -11.88 12.90 -3.90
C ASN A 416 -11.02 13.41 -2.73
N GLY A 417 -11.64 13.80 -1.61
CA GLY A 417 -10.88 14.18 -0.43
C GLY A 417 -11.72 14.66 0.77
N ALA A 418 -11.00 15.04 1.83
CA ALA A 418 -11.57 15.70 3.00
C ALA A 418 -10.70 16.89 3.44
N SER A 419 -11.32 17.86 4.09
CA SER A 419 -10.64 18.91 4.84
C SER A 419 -10.93 18.68 6.31
N VAL A 420 -9.89 18.59 7.12
CA VAL A 420 -9.99 18.39 8.58
C VAL A 420 -9.32 19.55 9.29
N GLN A 421 -9.84 19.91 10.46
CA GLN A 421 -9.15 20.87 11.32
C GLN A 421 -8.22 20.12 12.26
N VAL A 422 -6.97 20.60 12.38
CA VAL A 422 -6.09 20.23 13.47
C VAL A 422 -6.62 20.89 14.74
N PRO A 423 -7.02 20.15 15.78
CA PRO A 423 -7.55 20.74 17.01
C PRO A 423 -6.56 21.72 17.66
N TRP A 424 -7.06 22.80 18.25
CA TRP A 424 -6.23 23.74 19.04
C TRP A 424 -5.57 23.07 20.23
N GLU A 425 -6.24 22.07 20.80
CA GLU A 425 -5.83 21.28 21.94
C GLU A 425 -4.95 20.07 21.59
N ALA A 426 -4.62 19.85 20.31
CA ALA A 426 -3.78 18.73 19.89
C ALA A 426 -2.39 18.81 20.55
N PRO A 427 -1.84 17.74 21.14
CA PRO A 427 -0.56 17.78 21.84
C PRO A 427 0.59 18.15 20.88
N LEU A 428 1.44 19.11 21.28
CA LEU A 428 2.66 19.46 20.53
C LEU A 428 3.70 18.37 20.68
N ASP A 429 4.53 18.20 19.64
CA ASP A 429 5.67 17.26 19.63
C ASP A 429 5.30 15.82 20.06
N ALA A 430 4.02 15.45 19.93
CA ALA A 430 3.61 14.06 20.09
C ALA A 430 4.39 13.18 19.12
N ASP A 431 4.67 11.93 19.53
CA ASP A 431 5.31 10.95 18.66
C ASP A 431 4.61 10.97 17.28
N PRO A 432 5.37 11.03 16.17
CA PRO A 432 4.78 11.13 14.84
C PRO A 432 3.76 10.01 14.64
N ASN A 433 2.51 10.38 14.41
CA ASN A 433 1.39 9.45 14.33
C ASN A 433 0.66 9.59 12.99
N TYR A 434 -0.12 8.58 12.62
CA TYR A 434 -0.95 8.62 11.42
C TYR A 434 -2.26 9.37 11.69
N VAL A 435 -2.65 10.20 10.73
CA VAL A 435 -4.04 10.69 10.65
C VAL A 435 -4.87 9.60 9.97
N GLN A 436 -5.91 9.16 10.65
CA GLN A 436 -6.87 8.17 10.16
C GLN A 436 -8.20 8.85 9.94
N LEU A 437 -8.72 8.78 8.73
CA LEU A 437 -10.09 9.20 8.43
C LEU A 437 -10.96 7.96 8.42
N LYS A 438 -11.93 7.85 9.32
CA LYS A 438 -12.95 6.81 9.18
C LYS A 438 -13.98 7.29 8.16
N LEU A 439 -14.24 6.44 7.19
CA LEU A 439 -15.23 6.71 6.15
C LEU A 439 -16.61 6.31 6.64
N LYS A 440 -17.64 6.92 6.07
CA LYS A 440 -18.96 6.31 6.17
C LYS A 440 -18.86 4.91 5.53
N PRO A 441 -19.13 3.82 6.25
CA PRO A 441 -19.11 2.51 5.63
C PRO A 441 -20.15 2.48 4.51
N ALA A 442 -19.74 2.05 3.31
CA ALA A 442 -20.67 1.78 2.21
C ALA A 442 -21.69 0.70 2.58
N ASN A 443 -21.26 -0.21 3.46
CA ASN A 443 -22.05 -1.32 3.96
C ASN A 443 -21.74 -1.53 5.45
N GLU A 444 -22.73 -1.33 6.32
CA GLU A 444 -22.58 -1.52 7.77
C GLU A 444 -22.32 -2.98 8.16
N ALA A 445 -22.60 -3.93 7.25
CA ALA A 445 -22.38 -5.36 7.45
C ALA A 445 -20.91 -5.80 7.34
N SER A 446 -19.99 -4.94 6.87
CA SER A 446 -18.57 -5.27 6.94
C SER A 446 -18.12 -5.36 8.41
N PRO A 447 -17.37 -6.42 8.79
CA PRO A 447 -16.81 -6.52 10.14
C PRO A 447 -15.66 -5.53 10.37
N PHE A 448 -15.13 -4.91 9.30
CA PHE A 448 -14.03 -3.95 9.37
C PHE A 448 -14.51 -2.50 9.42
N GLU A 449 -13.65 -1.62 9.92
CA GLU A 449 -13.82 -0.18 9.78
C GLU A 449 -13.34 0.29 8.40
N ALA A 450 -14.17 1.03 7.68
CA ALA A 450 -13.79 1.68 6.43
C ALA A 450 -12.91 2.90 6.73
N ALA A 451 -11.80 3.07 5.99
CA ALA A 451 -10.84 4.11 6.32
C ALA A 451 -10.08 4.69 5.11
N TRP A 452 -9.75 5.98 5.18
CA TRP A 452 -8.56 6.52 4.53
C TRP A 452 -7.41 6.65 5.51
N ILE A 453 -6.23 6.26 5.06
CA ILE A 453 -5.01 6.33 5.85
C ILE A 453 -4.09 7.36 5.20
N LEU A 454 -3.72 8.40 5.94
CA LEU A 454 -2.74 9.36 5.48
C LEU A 454 -1.37 8.67 5.33
N LEU A 455 -0.80 8.73 4.13
CA LEU A 455 0.56 8.31 3.87
C LEU A 455 1.54 9.31 4.48
N GLY A 456 2.04 8.98 5.68
CA GLY A 456 2.94 9.83 6.42
C GLY A 456 2.58 9.96 7.88
N VAL A 457 3.59 10.23 8.70
CA VAL A 457 3.41 10.55 10.11
C VAL A 457 3.33 12.06 10.27
N VAL A 458 2.25 12.53 10.87
CA VAL A 458 2.05 13.95 11.10
C VAL A 458 2.66 14.34 12.44
N LYS A 459 3.45 15.41 12.45
CA LYS A 459 3.95 16.06 13.65
C LYS A 459 3.15 17.34 13.91
N VAL A 460 2.55 17.46 15.08
CA VAL A 460 1.83 18.68 15.47
C VAL A 460 2.81 19.70 16.03
N VAL A 461 2.84 20.89 15.43
CA VAL A 461 3.70 22.02 15.81
C VAL A 461 2.88 23.26 16.16
N ALA A 462 3.49 24.21 16.85
CA ALA A 462 2.82 25.42 17.34
C ALA A 462 2.53 26.43 16.22
N ASN A 463 3.47 26.59 15.29
CA ASN A 463 3.31 27.39 14.08
C ASN A 463 4.15 26.81 12.94
N PHE A 464 3.61 26.88 11.73
CA PHE A 464 4.27 26.56 10.47
C PHE A 464 3.42 27.21 9.38
N PRO A 465 3.60 28.52 9.15
CA PRO A 465 2.68 29.29 8.32
C PRO A 465 2.90 28.96 6.85
N GLU A 466 1.79 28.78 6.13
CA GLU A 466 1.78 28.52 4.69
C GLU A 466 0.75 29.42 4.01
N TRP A 467 1.11 29.91 2.81
CA TRP A 467 0.18 30.65 1.97
C TRP A 467 -0.70 29.69 1.18
N PHE A 468 -1.99 30.01 1.08
CA PHE A 468 -2.79 29.42 0.02
C PHE A 468 -2.32 29.96 -1.32
N LEU A 469 -2.35 29.11 -2.34
CA LEU A 469 -1.84 29.43 -3.66
C LEU A 469 -2.98 29.38 -4.67
N THR A 470 -2.93 30.30 -5.63
CA THR A 470 -3.75 30.27 -6.85
C THR A 470 -2.87 29.88 -8.03
N GLN A 471 -3.38 28.99 -8.89
CA GLN A 471 -2.70 28.56 -10.11
C GLN A 471 -3.44 29.11 -11.33
N THR A 472 -2.67 29.74 -12.21
CA THR A 472 -3.07 30.01 -13.60
C THR A 472 -2.28 29.09 -14.52
N SER A 473 -2.64 28.99 -15.80
CA SER A 473 -1.94 28.13 -16.77
C SER A 473 -0.46 28.48 -16.99
N ARG A 474 0.06 29.56 -16.38
CA ARG A 474 1.44 30.04 -16.55
C ARG A 474 2.19 30.31 -15.24
N THR A 475 1.51 30.46 -14.10
CA THR A 475 2.14 30.88 -12.84
C THR A 475 1.36 30.40 -11.60
N THR A 476 2.07 30.19 -10.50
CA THR A 476 1.51 29.96 -9.15
C THR A 476 1.80 31.17 -8.29
N SER A 477 0.79 31.77 -7.67
CA SER A 477 0.91 32.97 -6.84
C SER A 477 0.19 32.78 -5.50
N VAL A 478 0.54 33.59 -4.52
CA VAL A 478 -0.18 33.68 -3.25
C VAL A 478 -1.63 34.09 -3.51
N LEU A 479 -2.57 33.41 -2.84
CA LEU A 479 -3.98 33.76 -2.87
C LEU A 479 -4.21 35.07 -2.09
N ALA A 480 -4.46 36.13 -2.84
CA ALA A 480 -4.77 37.44 -2.28
C ALA A 480 -5.91 38.12 -3.06
N ALA A 481 -6.67 38.97 -2.37
CA ALA A 481 -7.68 39.85 -2.95
C ALA A 481 -7.21 41.32 -2.89
N HIS A 482 -7.67 42.12 -3.85
CA HIS A 482 -7.53 43.57 -3.84
C HIS A 482 -8.33 44.19 -2.67
N GLU A 483 -8.02 45.45 -2.34
CA GLU A 483 -8.57 46.18 -1.17
C GLU A 483 -10.11 46.20 -1.11
N ASP A 484 -10.76 46.20 -2.27
CA ASP A 484 -12.22 46.25 -2.40
C ASP A 484 -12.89 44.86 -2.44
N PHE A 485 -12.12 43.79 -2.30
CA PHE A 485 -12.53 42.39 -2.52
C PHE A 485 -13.16 42.13 -3.92
N GLY A 486 -13.05 43.06 -4.86
CA GLY A 486 -13.70 42.98 -6.16
C GLY A 486 -13.03 41.99 -7.12
N SER A 487 -11.75 41.69 -6.90
CA SER A 487 -11.00 40.70 -7.68
C SER A 487 -9.80 40.13 -6.93
N LEU A 488 -9.31 38.98 -7.40
CA LEU A 488 -8.07 38.38 -6.91
C LEU A 488 -6.84 39.05 -7.55
N VAL A 489 -5.78 39.17 -6.76
CA VAL A 489 -4.45 39.53 -7.25
C VAL A 489 -3.94 38.43 -8.18
N SER A 490 -3.54 38.83 -9.39
CA SER A 490 -3.05 37.92 -10.43
C SER A 490 -2.08 38.65 -11.37
N PRO A 491 -1.36 37.96 -12.27
CA PRO A 491 -0.54 38.64 -13.27
C PRO A 491 -1.34 39.60 -14.18
N ALA A 492 -2.65 39.34 -14.37
CA ALA A 492 -3.54 40.21 -15.15
C ALA A 492 -4.10 41.39 -14.34
N SER A 493 -4.21 41.23 -13.02
CA SER A 493 -4.58 42.28 -12.06
C SER A 493 -3.59 42.27 -10.89
N PRO A 494 -2.37 42.82 -11.08
CA PRO A 494 -1.34 42.73 -10.05
C PRO A 494 -1.58 43.76 -8.94
N ALA A 495 -1.08 43.46 -7.73
CA ALA A 495 -1.20 44.34 -6.57
C ALA A 495 -0.42 45.65 -6.80
N ARG A 496 -1.01 46.79 -6.46
CA ARG A 496 -0.46 48.12 -6.75
C ARG A 496 0.45 48.59 -5.63
N ALA A 497 1.45 49.39 -5.95
CA ALA A 497 2.24 50.08 -4.95
C ALA A 497 1.33 50.92 -4.02
N GLY A 498 1.46 50.73 -2.70
CA GLY A 498 0.66 51.42 -1.69
C GLY A 498 -0.72 50.82 -1.39
N GLU A 499 -1.21 49.87 -2.19
CA GLU A 499 -2.50 49.20 -1.98
C GLU A 499 -2.50 48.31 -0.73
N VAL A 500 -3.64 48.20 -0.05
CA VAL A 500 -3.86 47.17 0.97
C VAL A 500 -4.46 45.93 0.31
N ILE A 501 -3.83 44.77 0.49
CA ILE A 501 -4.34 43.50 -0.02
C ILE A 501 -4.72 42.57 1.12
N HIS A 502 -5.67 41.66 0.85
CA HIS A 502 -6.12 40.62 1.78
C HIS A 502 -5.52 39.29 1.38
N VAL A 503 -4.57 38.78 2.17
CA VAL A 503 -3.81 37.56 1.87
C VAL A 503 -4.30 36.41 2.74
N TYR A 504 -4.49 35.23 2.15
CA TYR A 504 -5.01 34.06 2.85
C TYR A 504 -3.97 32.96 3.03
N GLY A 505 -3.99 32.34 4.20
CA GLY A 505 -3.09 31.23 4.53
C GLY A 505 -3.55 30.44 5.74
N THR A 506 -2.65 29.60 6.24
CA THR A 506 -2.89 28.67 7.36
C THR A 506 -1.66 28.57 8.25
N GLY A 507 -1.81 28.09 9.49
CA GLY A 507 -0.67 27.73 10.34
C GLY A 507 0.14 28.89 10.96
N PHE A 508 -0.42 30.09 11.05
CA PHE A 508 0.21 31.25 11.72
C PHE A 508 0.18 31.18 13.26
N GLY A 509 -0.27 30.08 13.86
CA GLY A 509 -0.20 29.83 15.30
C GLY A 509 -1.36 30.42 16.11
N GLU A 510 -1.21 30.46 17.43
CA GLU A 510 -2.30 30.80 18.35
C GLU A 510 -2.88 32.19 18.12
N VAL A 511 -4.17 32.34 18.46
CA VAL A 511 -4.91 33.58 18.28
C VAL A 511 -5.66 34.00 19.54
N THR A 512 -5.90 35.30 19.69
CA THR A 512 -6.66 35.89 20.79
C THR A 512 -7.72 36.87 20.26
N PRO A 513 -9.00 36.75 20.65
CA PRO A 513 -9.57 35.71 21.54
C PRO A 513 -9.52 34.29 20.95
N VAL A 514 -9.41 33.27 21.81
CA VAL A 514 -9.36 31.86 21.38
C VAL A 514 -10.67 31.47 20.69
N VAL A 515 -10.55 30.79 19.54
CA VAL A 515 -11.70 30.21 18.82
C VAL A 515 -11.74 28.71 19.09
N PRO A 516 -12.85 28.15 19.60
CA PRO A 516 -12.94 26.71 19.85
C PRO A 516 -12.76 25.88 18.57
N THR A 517 -12.19 24.68 18.72
CA THR A 517 -12.04 23.71 17.63
C THR A 517 -13.39 23.41 16.97
N GLY A 518 -13.42 23.40 15.64
CA GLY A 518 -14.59 23.19 14.79
C GLY A 518 -15.44 24.44 14.54
N GLN A 519 -15.20 25.55 15.23
CA GLN A 519 -16.01 26.76 15.11
C GLN A 519 -15.42 27.76 14.11
N PRO A 520 -16.27 28.50 13.36
CA PRO A 520 -15.81 29.60 12.52
C PRO A 520 -15.32 30.77 13.39
N ALA A 521 -14.35 31.53 12.87
CA ALA A 521 -13.85 32.69 13.59
C ALA A 521 -14.91 33.80 13.71
N PRO A 522 -14.99 34.49 14.88
CA PRO A 522 -15.94 35.56 15.08
C PRO A 522 -15.61 36.79 14.23
N GLY A 523 -16.64 37.51 13.78
CA GLY A 523 -16.48 38.82 13.13
C GLY A 523 -16.28 39.98 14.10
N ASN A 524 -16.64 39.83 15.39
CA ASN A 524 -16.43 40.84 16.42
C ASN A 524 -16.46 40.20 17.83
N PRO A 525 -15.43 40.39 18.68
CA PRO A 525 -14.11 40.92 18.31
C PRO A 525 -13.38 40.00 17.33
N LEU A 526 -12.53 40.57 16.48
CA LEU A 526 -11.66 39.79 15.60
C LEU A 526 -10.60 39.03 16.41
N SER A 527 -10.32 37.79 16.01
CA SER A 527 -9.29 36.95 16.63
C SER A 527 -7.95 37.14 15.94
N ARG A 528 -6.95 37.66 16.65
CA ARG A 528 -5.64 38.07 16.11
C ARG A 528 -4.53 37.11 16.50
N VAL A 529 -3.55 36.92 15.62
CA VAL A 529 -2.33 36.14 15.89
C VAL A 529 -1.60 36.71 17.12
N THR A 530 -1.12 35.83 18.00
CA THR A 530 -0.39 36.23 19.23
C THR A 530 1.11 36.41 19.03
N GLY A 531 1.72 35.75 18.04
CA GLY A 531 3.15 35.81 17.76
C GLY A 531 3.58 37.10 17.02
N ASP A 532 4.86 37.46 17.17
CA ASP A 532 5.46 38.59 16.44
C ASP A 532 5.59 38.26 14.95
N LEU A 533 4.79 38.93 14.13
CA LEU A 533 4.68 38.72 12.70
C LEU A 533 5.31 39.88 11.93
N GLN A 534 6.31 39.56 11.11
CA GLN A 534 7.01 40.53 10.28
C GLN A 534 6.96 40.11 8.81
N CYS A 535 6.44 40.98 7.96
CA CYS A 535 6.31 40.73 6.53
C CYS A 535 7.30 41.58 5.72
N ARG A 536 7.89 40.99 4.69
CA ARG A 536 8.75 41.66 3.71
C ARG A 536 8.44 41.20 2.31
N LEU A 537 8.68 42.08 1.34
CA LEU A 537 8.53 41.82 -0.09
C LEU A 537 9.91 41.85 -0.75
N GLY A 538 10.41 40.68 -1.15
CA GLY A 538 11.67 40.55 -1.89
C GLY A 538 11.47 40.87 -3.38
N GLN A 539 12.38 41.63 -3.98
CA GLN A 539 12.42 41.86 -5.43
C GLN A 539 13.81 41.50 -5.97
N SER A 540 13.89 40.99 -7.20
CA SER A 540 15.15 40.55 -7.80
C SER A 540 16.20 41.65 -7.80
N GLY A 541 17.38 41.37 -7.24
CA GLY A 541 18.50 42.32 -7.18
C GLY A 541 18.32 43.50 -6.22
N ARG A 542 17.37 43.44 -5.29
CA ARG A 542 17.07 44.52 -4.32
C ARG A 542 16.93 44.00 -2.89
N GLU A 543 17.18 44.88 -1.93
CA GLU A 543 16.89 44.61 -0.52
C GLU A 543 15.38 44.37 -0.29
N PRO A 544 14.97 43.40 0.55
CA PRO A 544 13.56 43.15 0.82
C PRO A 544 12.88 44.34 1.49
N LEU A 545 11.81 44.83 0.88
CA LEU A 545 11.03 45.98 1.35
C LEU A 545 10.14 45.57 2.54
N PRO A 546 10.09 46.35 3.64
CA PRO A 546 9.17 46.07 4.75
C PRO A 546 7.72 46.23 4.30
N VAL A 547 6.86 45.30 4.71
CA VAL A 547 5.42 45.30 4.44
C VAL A 547 4.70 45.64 5.74
N GLU A 548 3.82 46.65 5.73
CA GLU A 548 3.01 46.99 6.89
C GLU A 548 1.85 46.01 7.05
N VAL A 549 1.60 45.56 8.27
CA VAL A 549 0.56 44.59 8.62
C VAL A 549 -0.53 45.32 9.42
N PHE A 550 -1.72 45.50 8.85
CA PHE A 550 -2.87 46.11 9.55
C PHE A 550 -3.66 45.10 10.37
N PHE A 551 -3.75 43.87 9.84
CA PHE A 551 -4.42 42.76 10.47
C PHE A 551 -3.67 41.46 10.18
N ALA A 552 -3.61 40.60 11.19
CA ALA A 552 -3.21 39.21 11.06
C ALA A 552 -4.01 38.42 12.09
N GLY A 553 -4.82 37.49 11.61
CA GLY A 553 -5.76 36.76 12.46
C GLY A 553 -6.55 35.73 11.68
N LEU A 554 -7.50 35.07 12.35
CA LEU A 554 -8.42 34.18 11.65
C LEU A 554 -9.40 35.01 10.81
N ALA A 555 -9.65 34.55 9.59
CA ALA A 555 -10.60 35.15 8.67
C ALA A 555 -12.04 34.98 9.22
N PRO A 556 -12.81 36.06 9.44
CA PRO A 556 -14.16 35.98 9.97
C PRO A 556 -15.07 35.04 9.19
N GLY A 557 -15.82 34.21 9.90
CA GLY A 557 -16.75 33.23 9.30
C GLY A 557 -16.08 31.96 8.76
N LEU A 558 -14.74 31.88 8.76
CA LEU A 558 -13.99 30.70 8.31
C LEU A 558 -13.35 29.97 9.49
N THR A 559 -13.18 28.65 9.37
CA THR A 559 -12.55 27.80 10.38
C THR A 559 -11.10 27.53 10.00
N GLY A 560 -10.14 27.90 10.86
CA GLY A 560 -8.72 27.56 10.70
C GLY A 560 -7.99 28.23 9.53
N ILE A 561 -8.62 29.23 8.90
CA ILE A 561 -8.05 30.03 7.80
C ILE A 561 -7.65 31.39 8.36
N TYR A 562 -6.44 31.84 8.03
CA TYR A 562 -5.93 33.14 8.41
C TYR A 562 -6.09 34.13 7.26
N GLN A 563 -6.42 35.37 7.62
CA GLN A 563 -6.37 36.53 6.75
C GLN A 563 -5.34 37.51 7.29
N LEU A 564 -4.53 38.06 6.38
CA LEU A 564 -3.64 39.17 6.66
C LEU A 564 -3.96 40.34 5.75
N ASP A 565 -4.06 41.53 6.33
CA ASP A 565 -4.26 42.78 5.59
C ASP A 565 -2.93 43.52 5.52
N LEU A 566 -2.35 43.57 4.33
CA LEU A 566 -0.97 43.99 4.11
C LEU A 566 -0.89 45.19 3.18
N ARG A 567 -0.13 46.23 3.54
CA ARG A 567 0.18 47.33 2.62
C ARG A 567 1.35 46.99 1.72
N ILE A 568 1.10 46.95 0.42
CA ILE A 568 2.17 46.82 -0.58
C ILE A 568 3.10 48.04 -0.51
N PRO A 569 4.43 47.85 -0.44
CA PRO A 569 5.36 48.97 -0.37
C PRO A 569 5.24 49.90 -1.58
N THR A 570 5.35 51.21 -1.36
CA THR A 570 5.31 52.20 -2.45
C THR A 570 6.54 52.13 -3.36
N ALA A 571 7.64 51.53 -2.89
CA ALA A 571 8.91 51.38 -3.61
C ALA A 571 8.98 50.12 -4.50
N VAL A 572 7.86 49.45 -4.74
CA VAL A 572 7.75 48.30 -5.66
C VAL A 572 8.10 48.77 -7.08
N SER A 573 9.00 48.04 -7.76
CA SER A 573 9.47 48.44 -9.09
C SER A 573 9.37 47.36 -10.17
N GLY A 574 8.73 46.23 -9.87
CA GLY A 574 8.78 45.04 -10.71
C GLY A 574 7.41 44.36 -10.83
N PRO A 575 7.24 43.50 -11.86
CA PRO A 575 5.97 42.81 -12.13
C PRO A 575 5.65 41.70 -11.10
N GLU A 576 6.61 41.37 -10.25
CA GLU A 576 6.52 40.28 -9.27
C GLU A 576 7.39 40.60 -8.06
N GLY A 577 6.95 40.13 -6.89
CA GLY A 577 7.73 40.12 -5.66
C GLY A 577 7.48 38.83 -4.88
N ARG A 578 8.43 38.46 -4.02
CA ARG A 578 8.30 37.32 -3.11
C ARG A 578 7.83 37.81 -1.75
N LEU A 579 6.55 37.61 -1.44
CA LEU A 579 5.98 37.93 -0.13
C LEU A 579 6.47 36.88 0.87
N THR A 580 7.19 37.34 1.89
CA THR A 580 7.68 36.49 2.98
C THR A 580 7.23 37.08 4.31
N CYS A 581 6.42 36.33 5.06
CA CYS A 581 6.07 36.68 6.43
C CYS A 581 6.71 35.68 7.38
N ARG A 582 7.41 36.21 8.38
CA ARG A 582 8.05 35.45 9.44
C ARG A 582 7.24 35.60 10.71
N ILE A 583 6.94 34.48 11.35
CA ILE A 583 6.45 34.43 12.72
C ILE A 583 7.45 33.63 13.54
N GLU A 584 8.02 34.25 14.57
CA GLU A 584 9.07 33.63 15.39
C GLU A 584 10.25 33.06 14.57
N GLN A 585 10.33 31.73 14.40
CA GLN A 585 11.38 31.04 13.63
C GLN A 585 10.88 30.42 12.31
N THR A 586 9.59 30.54 12.01
CA THR A 586 8.98 29.93 10.82
C THR A 586 8.58 31.00 9.80
N ILE A 587 8.49 30.61 8.53
CA ILE A 587 8.23 31.54 7.43
C ILE A 587 7.18 30.99 6.46
N ALA A 588 6.29 31.85 6.01
CA ALA A 588 5.46 31.65 4.83
C ALA A 588 6.06 32.47 3.70
N SER A 589 6.38 31.86 2.56
CA SER A 589 6.95 32.55 1.40
C SER A 589 6.27 32.13 0.11
N GLY A 590 5.93 33.09 -0.75
CA GLY A 590 5.28 32.83 -2.03
C GLY A 590 5.43 33.98 -3.01
N GLN A 591 5.18 33.69 -4.29
CA GLN A 591 5.21 34.72 -5.34
C GLN A 591 3.92 35.55 -5.32
N LEU A 592 4.07 36.86 -5.47
CA LEU A 592 2.99 37.83 -5.51
C LEU A 592 3.16 38.73 -6.74
N PRO A 593 2.23 38.73 -7.69
CA PRO A 593 2.22 39.68 -8.79
C PRO A 593 2.07 41.11 -8.27
N THR A 594 2.95 42.01 -8.73
CA THR A 594 2.98 43.40 -8.28
C THR A 594 3.11 44.37 -9.45
N ARG A 595 2.72 45.62 -9.26
CA ARG A 595 3.05 46.70 -10.21
C ARG A 595 3.40 48.00 -9.48
N PRO A 596 4.29 48.82 -10.06
CA PRO A 596 4.59 50.16 -9.56
C PRO A 596 3.37 51.06 -9.46
#